data_AF-A0A535PID8-F1
#
_entry.id   AF-A0A535PID8-F1
#
_cell.length_a   1.000
_cell.length_b   1.000
_cell.length_c   1.000
_cell.angle_alpha   90.00
_cell.angle_beta   90.00
_cell.angle_gamma   90.00
#
_symmetry.space_group_name_H-M   'P 1'
#
loop_
_entity.id
_entity.type
_entity.pdbx_description
1 polymer ?
#
loop_
_entity_poly.entity_id
_entity_poly.type
_entity_poly.pdbx_seq_one_letter_code
_entity_poly.pdbx_strand_id
1 'polypeptide(L)' 'MPSTVDGMLYPIHPLQVVAMGMVVSDSLNLEDLAKACEEEKRWEFMVVAEPLRLPESTGSPFNPIALM' A
#
# COMPACT_ATOMS: atom_id res chain seq x y z
N MET A 1 -11.77 8.70 11.74
CA MET A 1 -10.75 9.75 11.96
C MET A 1 -11.36 11.10 11.62
N PRO A 2 -11.00 12.20 12.30
CA PRO A 2 -11.44 13.52 11.90
C PRO A 2 -10.80 13.87 10.55
N SER A 3 -11.62 14.35 9.61
CA SER A 3 -11.14 14.87 8.32
C SER A 3 -10.75 16.33 8.44
N THR A 4 -9.72 16.73 7.70
CA THR A 4 -9.29 18.14 7.56
C THR A 4 -9.99 18.86 6.41
N VAL A 5 -10.84 18.16 5.65
CA VAL A 5 -11.55 18.69 4.48
C VAL A 5 -13.04 18.68 4.77
N ASP A 6 -13.67 19.85 4.68
CA ASP A 6 -15.10 20.00 4.91
C ASP A 6 -15.93 19.14 3.93
N GLY A 7 -16.99 18.53 4.44
CA GLY A 7 -17.87 17.64 3.67
C GLY A 7 -17.28 16.29 3.22
N MET A 8 -16.03 15.95 3.58
CA MET A 8 -15.35 14.72 3.13
C MET A 8 -14.86 13.90 4.32
N LEU A 9 -15.39 12.68 4.53
CA LEU A 9 -15.03 11.86 5.70
C LEU A 9 -13.64 11.21 5.62
N TYR A 10 -13.24 10.78 4.42
CA TYR A 10 -11.96 10.10 4.16
C TYR A 10 -11.28 10.78 2.98
N PRO A 11 -10.63 11.94 3.17
CA PRO A 11 -10.12 12.73 2.06
C PRO A 11 -8.94 12.08 1.33
N ILE A 12 -8.18 11.23 2.03
CA ILE A 12 -6.96 10.60 1.50
C ILE A 12 -7.28 9.57 0.41
N HIS A 13 -8.31 8.74 0.58
CA HIS A 13 -8.69 7.71 -0.40
C HIS A 13 -9.08 8.27 -1.78
N PRO A 14 -10.03 9.24 -1.91
CA PRO A 14 -10.37 9.83 -3.20
C PRO A 14 -9.22 10.68 -3.77
N LEU A 15 -8.40 11.30 -2.92
CA LEU A 15 -7.20 11.98 -3.39
C LEU A 15 -6.22 10.99 -4.05
N GLN A 16 -5.89 9.89 -3.38
CA GLN A 16 -4.95 8.89 -3.89
C GLN A 16 -5.48 8.16 -5.11
N VAL A 17 -6.65 7.53 -4.99
CA VAL A 17 -7.17 6.63 -6.02
C VAL A 17 -7.75 7.40 -7.19
N VAL A 18 -8.59 8.41 -6.93
CA VAL A 18 -9.35 9.10 -7.99
C VAL A 18 -8.56 10.26 -8.59
N ALA A 19 -8.03 11.15 -7.76
CA ALA A 19 -7.37 12.36 -8.25
C ALA A 19 -5.95 12.11 -8.74
N MET A 20 -5.20 11.20 -8.08
CA MET A 20 -3.80 10.91 -8.43
C MET A 20 -3.62 9.60 -9.22
N GLY A 21 -4.65 8.76 -9.34
CA GLY A 21 -4.56 7.48 -10.05
C GLY A 21 -3.62 6.47 -9.38
N MET A 22 -3.40 6.59 -8.07
CA MET A 22 -2.52 5.69 -7.33
C MET A 22 -3.20 4.36 -7.02
N VAL A 23 -2.39 3.29 -7.04
CA VAL A 23 -2.76 2.01 -6.45
C VAL A 23 -2.53 2.08 -4.94
N VAL A 24 -3.46 1.52 -4.16
CA VAL A 24 -3.38 1.47 -2.70
C VAL A 24 -3.41 0.02 -2.22
N SER A 25 -2.70 -0.24 -1.13
CA SER A 25 -2.70 -1.53 -0.45
C SER A 25 -2.96 -1.32 1.03
N ASP A 26 -3.85 -2.12 1.60
CA ASP A 26 -4.14 -2.13 3.03
C ASP A 26 -3.74 -3.47 3.64
N SER A 27 -3.67 -3.52 4.97
CA SER A 27 -3.47 -4.77 5.74
C SER A 27 -2.17 -5.52 5.47
N LEU A 28 -1.09 -4.82 5.11
CA LEU A 28 0.24 -5.43 4.98
C LEU A 28 0.80 -5.81 6.36
N ASN A 29 1.44 -6.98 6.46
CA ASN A 29 2.29 -7.31 7.59
C ASN A 29 3.73 -6.88 7.29
N LEU A 30 4.27 -5.98 8.10
CA LEU A 30 5.60 -5.40 7.93
C LEU A 30 6.54 -5.71 9.11
N GLU A 31 6.12 -6.54 10.08
CA GLU A 31 6.87 -6.73 11.33
C GLU A 31 8.27 -7.32 11.11
N ASP A 32 8.38 -8.39 10.30
CA ASP A 32 9.68 -9.03 10.05
C ASP A 32 10.53 -8.23 9.07
N LEU A 33 9.90 -7.52 8.13
CA LEU A 33 10.59 -6.61 7.22
C LEU A 33 11.23 -5.43 7.99
N ALA A 34 10.51 -4.86 8.95
CA ALA A 34 11.02 -3.78 9.79
C ALA A 34 12.25 -4.21 10.60
N LYS A 35 12.20 -5.41 11.23
CA LYS A 35 13.36 -5.97 11.94
C LYS A 35 14.58 -6.13 11.02
N ALA A 36 14.38 -6.71 9.84
CA ALA A 36 15.47 -6.90 8.89
C ALA A 36 16.06 -5.55 8.39
N CYS A 37 15.22 -4.55 8.14
CA CYS A 37 15.68 -3.20 7.76
C CYS A 37 16.53 -2.55 8.87
N GLU A 38 16.16 -2.73 10.14
CA GLU A 38 16.92 -2.24 11.28
C GLU A 38 18.27 -2.95 11.44
N GLU A 39 18.29 -4.28 11.32
CA GLU A 39 19.50 -5.11 11.42
C GLU A 39 20.51 -4.79 10.31
N GLU A 40 20.04 -4.66 9.08
CA GLU A 40 20.88 -4.39 7.90
C GLU A 40 21.15 -2.90 7.66
N LYS A 41 20.47 -2.01 8.40
CA LYS A 41 20.48 -0.56 8.20
C LYS A 41 20.13 -0.15 6.77
N ARG A 42 19.17 -0.87 6.16
CA ARG A 42 18.76 -0.70 4.77
C ARG A 42 17.25 -0.59 4.68
N TRP A 43 16.77 0.52 4.13
CA TRP A 43 15.34 0.83 3.97
C TRP A 43 14.90 0.88 2.51
N GLU A 44 15.86 0.74 1.59
CA GLU A 44 15.64 0.72 0.15
C GLU A 44 15.89 -0.69 -0.37
N PHE A 45 14.87 -1.26 -0.98
CA PHE A 45 14.86 -2.62 -1.51
C PHE A 45 13.83 -2.71 -2.63
N MET A 46 13.94 -3.74 -3.46
CA MET A 46 12.98 -3.94 -4.55
C MET A 46 11.72 -4.61 -4.00
N VAL A 47 10.55 -4.08 -4.36
CA VAL A 47 9.25 -4.67 -4.01
C VAL A 47 8.64 -5.31 -5.24
N VAL A 48 8.32 -6.60 -5.15
CA VAL A 48 7.56 -7.32 -6.16
C VAL A 48 6.12 -7.45 -5.66
N ALA A 49 5.18 -6.82 -6.37
CA ALA A 49 3.76 -6.79 -6.01
C ALA A 49 2.90 -7.21 -7.21
N GLU A 50 2.58 -8.50 -7.30
CA GLU A 50 1.83 -9.09 -8.41
C GLU A 50 0.40 -9.45 -7.97
N PRO A 51 -0.62 -8.64 -8.34
CA PRO A 51 -2.00 -8.94 -8.03
C PRO A 51 -2.55 -10.07 -8.92
N LEU A 52 -3.52 -10.83 -8.41
CA LEU A 52 -4.26 -11.79 -9.24
C LEU A 52 -5.04 -11.06 -10.35
N ARG A 53 -5.03 -11.64 -11.56
CA ARG A 53 -5.82 -11.14 -12.69
C ARG A 53 -7.29 -11.51 -12.49
N LEU A 54 -8.07 -10.55 -12.00
CA LEU A 54 -9.50 -10.67 -11.78
C LEU A 54 -10.24 -9.64 -12.67
N PRO A 55 -10.83 -10.07 -13.80
CA PRO A 55 -11.59 -9.17 -14.68
C PRO A 55 -12.69 -8.44 -13.91
N GLU A 56 -12.90 -7.15 -14.24
CA GLU A 56 -13.92 -6.28 -13.65
C GLU A 56 -13.77 -6.01 -12.14
N SER A 57 -12.69 -6.49 -11.51
CA SER A 57 -12.44 -6.24 -10.09
C SER A 57 -11.89 -4.84 -9.84
N THR A 58 -12.25 -4.27 -8.69
CA THR A 58 -11.71 -2.99 -8.19
C THR A 58 -10.47 -3.16 -7.32
N GLY A 59 -10.09 -4.41 -7.01
CA GLY A 59 -8.94 -4.76 -6.20
C GLY A 59 -8.56 -6.24 -6.34
N SER A 60 -7.46 -6.65 -5.73
CA SER A 60 -7.01 -8.03 -5.78
C SER A 60 -6.18 -8.37 -4.56
N PRO A 61 -6.36 -9.54 -3.93
CA PRO A 61 -5.41 -10.00 -2.93
C PRO A 61 -4.05 -10.21 -3.62
N PHE A 62 -2.99 -9.90 -2.90
CA PHE A 62 -1.62 -10.04 -3.40
C PHE A 62 -0.69 -10.36 -2.23
N ASN A 63 0.47 -10.91 -2.57
CA ASN A 63 1.53 -11.23 -1.61
C ASN A 63 2.79 -10.45 -2.00
N PRO A 64 3.00 -9.24 -1.48
CA PRO A 64 4.19 -8.47 -1.82
C PRO A 64 5.44 -9.12 -1.24
N ILE A 65 6.50 -9.16 -2.04
CA ILE A 65 7.80 -9.67 -1.64
C ILE A 65 8.80 -8.52 -1.64
N ALA A 66 9.47 -8.31 -0.50
CA ALA A 66 10.63 -7.43 -0.40
C ALA A 66 11.90 -8.21 -0.74
N LEU A 67 12.64 -7.75 -1.75
CA LEU A 67 13.94 -8.26 -2.15
C LEU A 67 15.00 -7.30 -1.63
N MET A 68 15.56 -7.65 -0.48
CA MET A 68 16.59 -6.87 0.21
C MET A 68 17.97 -7.31 -0.27
#